data_AF-A0A2V6ILF6-F1
#
_entry.id   AF-A0A2V6ILF6-F1
#
_cell.length_a   1.000
_cell.length_b   1.000
_cell.length_c   1.000
_cell.angle_alpha   90.00
_cell.angle_beta   90.00
_cell.angle_gamma   90.00
#
_symmetry.space_group_name_H-M   'P 1'
#
loop_
_entity.id
_entity.type
_entity.pdbx_description
1 polymer ?
#
loop_
_entity_poly.entity_id
_entity_poly.type
_entity_poly.pdbx_seq_one_letter_code
_entity_poly.pdbx_strand_id
1 'polypeptide(L)'
;MVNDLRFAFRLLLKNPAFTAVAIVAIALGIGANTAVLSLVNALLIRPLPYRDPARIVLMLEHFRAQHLEAIPVSAPEFVDYQTNCRSFDKMAVFQPGTFNFAGGDRPERIFGAVGSADLFNVLGVVPIRGRVFEAADCTAGHDDVLIISERLWKNRFNS
;
A
#
# COMPACT_ATOMS: atom_id res chain seq x y z
N MET A 1 -29.47 42.15 0.25
CA MET A 1 -28.48 41.09 0.52
C MET A 1 -28.11 40.93 1.99
N VAL A 2 -27.44 41.90 2.64
CA VAL A 2 -27.03 41.74 4.08
C VAL A 2 -28.23 41.64 5.03
N ASN A 3 -29.31 42.39 4.76
CA ASN A 3 -30.55 42.27 5.51
C ASN A 3 -31.24 40.91 5.32
N ASP A 4 -31.14 40.32 4.13
CA ASP A 4 -31.77 39.03 3.82
C ASP A 4 -31.07 37.88 4.56
N LEU A 5 -29.73 37.92 4.64
CA LEU A 5 -28.92 36.99 5.45
C LEU A 5 -29.26 37.08 6.95
N ARG A 6 -29.38 38.31 7.49
CA ARG A 6 -29.80 38.53 8.88
C ARG A 6 -31.21 38.00 9.15
N PHE A 7 -32.13 38.22 8.21
CA PHE A 7 -33.50 37.74 8.33
C PHE A 7 -33.58 36.21 8.30
N ALA A 8 -32.86 35.55 7.39
CA ALA A 8 -32.77 34.10 7.30
C ALA A 8 -32.20 33.48 8.59
N PHE A 9 -31.13 34.04 9.14
CA PHE A 9 -30.53 33.55 10.39
C PHE A 9 -31.49 33.67 11.59
N ARG A 10 -32.24 34.78 11.64
CA ARG A 10 -33.27 34.99 12.67
C ARG A 10 -34.44 34.02 12.54
N LEU A 11 -34.77 33.63 11.30
CA LEU A 11 -35.82 32.64 11.03
C LEU A 11 -35.39 31.22 11.45
N LEU A 12 -34.13 30.85 11.22
CA LEU A 12 -33.55 29.59 11.68
C LEU A 12 -33.56 29.49 13.22
N LEU A 13 -33.19 30.57 13.91
CA LEU A 13 -33.21 30.64 15.38
C LEU A 13 -34.63 30.60 15.98
N LYS A 14 -35.65 31.03 15.23
CA LYS A 14 -37.05 30.97 15.67
C LYS A 14 -37.64 29.55 15.63
N ASN A 15 -37.11 28.67 14.77
CA ASN A 15 -37.58 27.29 14.61
C ASN A 15 -36.42 26.30 14.84
N PRO A 16 -35.93 26.17 16.09
CA PRO A 16 -34.70 25.43 16.38
C PRO A 16 -34.80 23.94 16.09
N ALA A 17 -35.96 23.31 16.33
CA ALA A 17 -36.15 21.87 16.09
C ALA A 17 -36.05 21.50 14.60
N PHE A 18 -36.75 22.25 13.74
CA PHE A 18 -36.70 22.04 12.28
C PHE A 18 -35.30 22.32 11.73
N THR A 19 -34.68 23.42 12.18
CA THR A 19 -33.31 23.77 11.80
C THR A 19 -32.31 22.69 12.20
N ALA A 20 -32.43 22.13 13.42
CA ALA A 20 -31.56 21.05 13.88
C ALA A 20 -31.69 19.78 13.01
N VAL A 21 -32.92 19.36 12.68
CA VAL A 21 -33.14 18.21 11.79
C VAL A 21 -32.55 18.45 10.41
N ALA A 22 -32.76 19.64 9.84
CA ALA A 22 -32.20 20.00 8.54
C ALA A 22 -30.65 20.01 8.56
N ILE A 23 -30.03 20.56 9.61
CA ILE A 23 -28.57 20.55 9.78
C ILE A 23 -28.06 19.11 9.88
N VAL A 24 -28.69 18.25 10.68
CA VAL A 24 -28.29 16.84 10.83
C VAL A 24 -28.41 16.10 9.51
N ALA A 25 -29.51 16.28 8.77
CA ALA A 25 -29.69 15.65 7.47
C ALA A 25 -28.61 16.08 6.46
N ILE A 26 -28.30 17.38 6.40
CA ILE A 26 -27.24 17.93 5.55
C ILE A 26 -25.87 17.39 6.00
N ALA A 27 -25.58 17.39 7.30
CA ALA A 27 -24.32 16.91 7.85
C ALA A 27 -24.10 15.42 7.57
N LEU A 28 -25.15 14.59 7.68
CA LEU A 28 -25.10 13.17 7.34
C LEU A 28 -24.87 12.96 5.84
N GLY A 29 -25.58 13.69 4.98
CA GLY A 29 -25.40 13.59 3.53
C GLY A 29 -23.99 13.98 3.08
N ILE A 30 -23.45 15.08 3.62
CA ILE A 30 -22.08 15.51 3.35
C ILE A 30 -21.09 14.49 3.93
N GLY A 31 -21.24 14.13 5.20
CA GLY A 31 -20.32 13.23 5.90
C GLY A 31 -20.23 11.85 5.28
N ALA A 32 -21.36 11.26 4.87
CA ALA A 32 -21.40 9.95 4.23
C ALA A 32 -20.65 9.98 2.88
N ASN A 33 -20.94 10.97 2.03
CA ASN A 33 -20.28 11.11 0.73
C ASN A 33 -18.78 11.38 0.90
N THR A 34 -18.39 12.25 1.82
CA THR A 34 -16.98 12.52 2.12
C THR A 34 -16.27 11.29 2.66
N ALA A 35 -16.90 10.48 3.52
CA ALA A 35 -16.31 9.26 4.05
C ALA A 35 -16.04 8.23 2.95
N VAL A 36 -17.02 8.00 2.06
CA VAL A 36 -16.87 7.09 0.92
C VAL A 36 -15.78 7.58 -0.02
N LEU A 37 -15.81 8.86 -0.42
CA LEU A 37 -14.79 9.42 -1.30
C LEU A 37 -13.39 9.44 -0.66
N SER A 38 -13.29 9.65 0.65
CA SER A 38 -12.01 9.60 1.36
C SER A 38 -11.44 8.18 1.38
N LEU A 39 -12.28 7.17 1.58
CA LEU A 39 -11.88 5.77 1.52
C LEU A 39 -11.42 5.39 0.10
N VAL A 40 -12.19 5.76 -0.92
CA VAL A 40 -11.81 5.57 -2.32
C VAL A 40 -10.49 6.28 -2.62
N ASN A 41 -10.33 7.52 -2.16
CA ASN A 41 -9.11 8.27 -2.38
C ASN A 41 -7.91 7.63 -1.67
N ALA A 42 -8.09 7.13 -0.45
CA ALA A 42 -7.02 6.48 0.31
C ALA A 42 -6.63 5.10 -0.24
N LEU A 43 -7.57 4.35 -0.83
CA LEU A 43 -7.34 2.99 -1.31
C LEU A 43 -7.04 2.88 -2.82
N LEU A 44 -7.63 3.75 -3.64
CA LEU A 44 -7.59 3.63 -5.10
C LEU A 44 -6.83 4.78 -5.78
N ILE A 45 -6.87 5.99 -5.24
CA ILE A 45 -6.37 7.19 -5.94
C ILE A 45 -5.00 7.63 -5.44
N ARG A 46 -4.75 7.58 -4.13
CA ARG A 46 -3.45 7.98 -3.57
C ARG A 46 -2.43 6.92 -4.00
N PRO A 47 -1.44 7.28 -4.84
CA PRO A 47 -0.43 6.33 -5.23
C PRO A 47 0.31 5.86 -3.99
N LEU A 48 0.65 4.57 -3.96
CA LEU A 48 1.55 4.03 -2.94
C LEU A 48 2.80 4.91 -2.89
N PRO A 49 3.36 5.19 -1.70
CA PRO A 49 4.44 6.16 -1.50
C PRO A 49 5.79 5.62 -2.01
N TYR A 50 5.83 5.15 -3.25
CA TYR A 50 7.03 4.83 -4.00
C TYR A 50 7.62 6.12 -4.57
N ARG A 51 8.92 6.11 -4.84
CA ARG A 51 9.62 7.31 -5.33
C ARG A 51 9.06 7.80 -6.67
N ASP A 52 8.82 6.87 -7.60
CA ASP A 52 8.29 7.15 -8.94
C ASP A 52 7.23 6.11 -9.33
N PRO A 53 6.01 6.15 -8.76
CA PRO A 53 4.99 5.11 -8.94
C PRO A 53 4.55 4.93 -10.40
N ALA A 54 4.60 6.00 -11.21
CA ALA A 54 4.27 5.95 -12.64
C ALA A 54 5.29 5.17 -13.48
N ARG A 55 6.49 4.88 -12.95
CA ARG A 55 7.56 4.14 -13.63
C ARG A 55 7.66 2.68 -13.16
N ILE A 56 6.82 2.27 -12.22
CA ILE A 56 6.80 0.92 -11.68
C ILE A 56 5.69 0.14 -12.38
N VAL A 57 6.03 -1.02 -12.92
CA VAL A 57 5.08 -1.94 -13.54
C VAL A 57 5.21 -3.32 -12.92
N LEU A 58 4.09 -4.03 -12.81
CA LEU A 58 4.08 -5.44 -12.42
C LEU A 58 4.08 -6.29 -13.68
N MET A 59 5.08 -7.16 -13.81
CA MET A 59 5.16 -8.07 -14.95
C MET A 59 4.43 -9.36 -14.61
N LEU A 60 3.41 -9.67 -15.42
CA LEU A 60 2.64 -10.90 -15.35
C LEU A 60 2.55 -11.48 -16.75
N GLU A 61 2.52 -12.80 -16.83
CA GLU A 61 2.44 -13.54 -18.06
C GLU A 61 1.01 -13.93 -18.41
N HIS A 62 0.83 -14.41 -19.62
CA HIS A 62 -0.46 -14.83 -20.12
C HIS A 62 -0.30 -16.11 -20.95
N PHE A 63 -0.80 -17.22 -20.40
CA PHE A 63 -0.79 -18.53 -21.06
C PHE A 63 -2.06 -18.72 -21.88
N ARG A 64 -2.03 -18.21 -23.13
CA ARG A 64 -3.17 -18.27 -24.07
C ARG A 64 -3.75 -19.67 -24.23
N ALA A 65 -2.90 -20.69 -24.32
CA ALA A 65 -3.31 -22.07 -24.56
C ALA A 65 -4.17 -22.64 -23.41
N GLN A 66 -4.01 -22.13 -22.19
CA GLN A 66 -4.72 -22.58 -20.99
C GLN A 66 -5.78 -21.57 -20.53
N HIS A 67 -5.99 -20.48 -21.28
CA HIS A 67 -6.87 -19.36 -20.89
C HIS A 67 -6.52 -18.79 -19.51
N LEU A 68 -5.24 -18.84 -19.14
CA LEU A 68 -4.75 -18.29 -17.88
C LEU A 68 -4.20 -16.88 -18.12
N GLU A 69 -4.88 -15.90 -17.53
CA GLU A 69 -4.48 -14.51 -17.58
C GLU A 69 -3.74 -14.13 -16.29
N ALA A 70 -2.75 -13.23 -16.41
CA ALA A 70 -2.10 -12.58 -15.28
C ALA A 70 -1.41 -13.55 -14.29
N ILE A 71 -0.62 -14.48 -14.83
CA ILE A 71 0.13 -15.46 -14.04
C ILE A 71 1.54 -14.95 -13.66
N PRO A 72 2.12 -15.38 -12.54
CA PRO A 72 3.47 -14.95 -12.14
C PRO A 72 4.54 -15.47 -13.09
N VAL A 73 5.53 -14.63 -13.38
CA VAL A 73 6.74 -14.98 -14.13
C VAL A 73 7.53 -16.04 -13.38
N SER A 74 8.00 -17.09 -14.06
CA SER A 74 8.83 -18.11 -13.43
C SER A 74 10.25 -17.63 -13.14
N ALA A 75 10.96 -18.28 -12.21
CA ALA A 75 12.32 -17.87 -11.87
C ALA A 75 13.30 -17.89 -13.06
N PRO A 76 13.31 -18.91 -13.96
CA PRO A 76 14.13 -18.87 -15.17
C PRO A 76 13.77 -17.71 -16.11
N GLU A 77 12.49 -17.47 -16.35
CA GLU A 77 12.03 -16.36 -17.20
C GLU A 77 12.45 -15.01 -16.63
N PHE A 78 12.39 -14.83 -15.31
CA PHE A 78 12.89 -13.62 -14.66
C PHE A 78 14.39 -13.39 -14.94
N VAL A 79 15.22 -14.43 -14.89
CA VAL A 79 16.65 -14.33 -15.21
C VAL A 79 16.86 -13.95 -16.67
N ASP A 80 16.07 -14.54 -17.57
CA ASP A 80 16.11 -14.20 -19.01
C ASP A 80 15.71 -12.74 -19.24
N TYR A 81 14.65 -12.26 -18.60
CA TYR A 81 14.24 -10.86 -18.68
C TYR A 81 15.29 -9.92 -18.12
N GLN A 82 15.86 -10.23 -16.96
CA GLN A 82 16.91 -9.43 -16.34
C GLN A 82 18.14 -9.32 -17.25
N THR A 83 18.48 -10.39 -17.98
CA THR A 83 19.67 -10.44 -18.85
C THR A 83 19.44 -9.80 -20.21
N ASN A 84 18.26 -9.97 -20.79
CA ASN A 84 17.99 -9.63 -22.20
C ASN A 84 17.14 -8.36 -22.38
N CYS A 85 16.29 -8.01 -21.41
CA CYS A 85 15.44 -6.83 -21.52
C CYS A 85 16.26 -5.55 -21.25
N ARG A 86 16.07 -4.53 -22.09
CA ARG A 86 16.74 -3.21 -21.97
C ARG A 86 15.78 -2.06 -21.72
N SER A 87 14.48 -2.35 -21.71
CA SER A 87 13.40 -1.36 -21.55
C SER A 87 13.19 -0.94 -20.09
N PHE A 88 13.77 -1.67 -19.12
CA PHE A 88 13.62 -1.42 -17.69
C PHE A 88 14.97 -1.07 -17.07
N ASP A 89 14.99 -0.02 -16.25
CA ASP A 89 16.21 0.41 -15.53
C ASP A 89 16.65 -0.64 -14.49
N LYS A 90 15.69 -1.22 -13.76
CA LYS A 90 15.90 -2.24 -12.74
C LYS A 90 14.71 -3.20 -12.72
N MET A 91 14.99 -4.45 -12.35
CA MET A 91 13.98 -5.50 -12.21
C MET A 91 14.19 -6.21 -10.87
N ALA A 92 13.08 -6.55 -10.22
CA ALA A 92 13.09 -7.29 -8.96
C ALA A 92 11.92 -8.26 -8.93
N VAL A 93 12.07 -9.32 -8.15
CA VAL A 93 11.01 -10.29 -7.89
C VAL A 93 10.62 -10.24 -6.43
N PHE A 94 9.34 -10.48 -6.16
CA PHE A 94 8.84 -10.71 -4.82
C PHE A 94 7.76 -11.78 -4.86
N GLN A 95 7.68 -12.56 -3.79
CA GLN A 95 6.65 -13.57 -3.58
C GLN A 95 5.98 -13.29 -2.23
N PRO A 96 4.73 -12.79 -2.23
CA PRO A 96 3.96 -12.64 -1.02
C PRO A 96 3.75 -13.98 -0.33
N GLY A 97 3.79 -13.97 0.99
CA GLY A 97 3.66 -15.15 1.80
C GLY A 97 3.10 -14.84 3.18
N THR A 98 2.69 -15.88 3.88
CA THR A 98 2.42 -15.77 5.31
C THR A 98 3.42 -16.61 6.09
N PHE A 99 3.99 -16.00 7.12
CA PHE A 99 5.05 -16.57 7.94
C PHE A 99 4.58 -16.67 9.38
N ASN A 100 5.09 -17.63 10.12
CA ASN A 100 4.84 -17.74 11.55
C ASN A 100 6.01 -17.10 12.30
N PHE A 101 5.74 -16.04 13.03
CA PHE A 101 6.71 -15.38 13.91
C PHE A 101 6.58 -15.94 15.32
N ALA A 102 7.61 -16.63 15.79
CA ALA A 102 7.65 -17.26 17.11
C ALA A 102 8.50 -16.47 18.14
N GLY A 103 8.93 -15.24 17.83
CA GLY A 103 9.85 -14.46 18.68
C GLY A 103 9.21 -13.68 19.83
N GLY A 104 8.06 -14.13 20.35
CA GLY A 104 7.39 -13.51 21.51
C GLY A 104 6.55 -14.52 22.28
N ASP A 105 5.78 -14.07 23.28
CA ASP A 105 5.01 -14.95 24.18
C ASP A 105 4.01 -15.88 23.47
N ARG A 106 3.54 -15.49 22.28
CA ARG A 106 2.63 -16.28 21.45
C ARG A 106 3.06 -16.24 19.98
N PRO A 107 3.07 -17.40 19.28
CA PRO A 107 3.24 -17.42 17.84
C PRO A 107 2.17 -16.59 17.14
N GLU A 108 2.59 -15.76 16.19
CA GLU A 108 1.69 -14.96 15.37
C GLU A 108 1.94 -15.21 13.89
N ARG A 109 0.86 -15.26 13.13
CA ARG A 109 0.91 -15.37 11.69
C ARG A 109 1.03 -13.96 11.10
N ILE A 110 2.19 -13.66 10.51
CA ILE A 110 2.50 -12.36 9.90
C ILE A 110 2.51 -12.44 8.38
N PHE A 111 2.03 -11.39 7.73
CA PHE A 111 2.11 -11.25 6.28
C PHE A 111 3.45 -10.61 5.89
N GLY A 112 4.10 -11.14 4.86
CA GLY A 112 5.37 -10.64 4.35
C GLY A 112 5.59 -11.06 2.90
N ALA A 113 6.81 -10.90 2.43
CA ALA A 113 7.22 -11.38 1.13
C ALA A 113 8.69 -11.80 1.16
N VAL A 114 9.05 -12.80 0.35
CA VAL A 114 10.43 -13.06 -0.02
C VAL A 114 10.72 -12.22 -1.26
N GLY A 115 11.89 -11.60 -1.36
CA GLY A 115 12.22 -10.75 -2.49
C GLY A 115 13.69 -10.76 -2.85
N SER A 116 14.00 -10.37 -4.08
CA SER A 116 15.37 -10.18 -4.55
C SER A 116 16.03 -8.94 -3.93
N ALA A 117 17.37 -8.89 -3.95
CA ALA A 117 18.16 -7.75 -3.48
C ALA A 117 17.67 -6.38 -4.00
N ASP A 118 17.31 -6.29 -5.29
CA ASP A 118 16.89 -5.03 -5.91
C ASP A 118 15.46 -4.58 -5.60
N LEU A 119 14.68 -5.32 -4.82
CA LEU A 119 13.27 -5.01 -4.58
C LEU A 119 13.05 -3.59 -4.04
N PHE A 120 13.77 -3.22 -2.98
CA PHE A 120 13.63 -1.89 -2.38
C PHE A 120 14.21 -0.78 -3.26
N ASN A 121 15.20 -1.10 -4.10
CA ASN A 121 15.74 -0.18 -5.09
C ASN A 121 14.72 0.14 -6.19
N VAL A 122 14.01 -0.87 -6.69
CA VAL A 122 12.92 -0.70 -7.67
C VAL A 122 11.77 0.12 -7.09
N LEU A 123 11.40 -0.13 -5.83
CA LEU A 123 10.35 0.64 -5.16
C LEU A 123 10.79 2.05 -4.74
N GLY A 124 12.10 2.32 -4.75
CA GLY A 124 12.69 3.58 -4.28
C GLY A 124 12.46 3.83 -2.80
N VAL A 125 12.35 2.76 -1.99
CA VAL A 125 12.09 2.83 -0.55
C VAL A 125 13.41 2.79 0.20
N VAL A 126 13.63 3.77 1.07
CA VAL A 126 14.81 3.85 1.94
C VAL A 126 14.44 3.33 3.33
N PRO A 127 15.25 2.46 3.95
CA PRO A 127 14.97 1.96 5.29
C PRO A 127 15.10 3.10 6.30
N ILE A 128 14.21 3.12 7.30
CA ILE A 128 14.27 4.08 8.42
C ILE A 128 15.57 3.88 9.23
N ARG A 129 15.97 2.62 9.39
CA ARG A 129 17.17 2.20 10.12
C ARG A 129 17.72 0.90 9.52
N GLY A 130 19.04 0.77 9.47
CA GLY A 130 19.73 -0.42 8.94
C GLY A 130 19.98 -0.34 7.44
N ARG A 131 20.00 -1.50 6.78
CA ARG A 131 20.23 -1.66 5.34
C ARG A 131 19.12 -2.49 4.68
N VAL A 132 19.03 -2.42 3.36
CA VAL A 132 18.20 -3.34 2.56
C VAL A 132 19.00 -4.58 2.17
N PHE A 133 18.36 -5.51 1.45
CA PHE A 133 19.00 -6.70 0.91
C PHE A 133 20.11 -6.34 -0.07
N GLU A 134 21.20 -7.09 0.00
CA GLU A 134 22.34 -7.01 -0.92
C GLU A 134 22.45 -8.31 -1.72
N ALA A 135 23.17 -8.27 -2.85
CA ALA A 135 23.32 -9.46 -3.70
C ALA A 135 23.96 -10.66 -2.96
N ALA A 136 24.83 -10.39 -1.98
CA ALA A 136 25.45 -11.41 -1.14
C ALA A 136 24.43 -12.16 -0.26
N ASP A 137 23.37 -11.47 0.20
CA ASP A 137 22.32 -12.06 1.02
C ASP A 137 21.39 -12.98 0.20
N CYS A 138 21.40 -12.88 -1.14
CA CYS A 138 20.57 -13.69 -2.03
C CYS A 138 21.32 -14.91 -2.59
N THR A 139 22.31 -15.42 -1.85
CA THR A 139 23.08 -16.61 -2.23
C THR A 139 22.67 -17.82 -1.38
N ALA A 140 22.76 -19.02 -1.94
CA ALA A 140 22.36 -20.23 -1.23
C ALA A 140 23.07 -20.36 0.13
N GLY A 141 22.29 -20.52 1.20
CA GLY A 141 22.80 -20.62 2.57
C GLY A 141 22.88 -19.28 3.34
N HIS A 142 22.52 -18.15 2.73
CA HIS A 142 22.49 -16.82 3.36
C HIS A 142 21.05 -16.31 3.58
N ASP A 143 20.13 -17.22 3.95
CA ASP A 143 18.71 -16.94 4.15
C ASP A 143 18.41 -16.31 5.53
N ASP A 144 19.38 -15.63 6.15
CA ASP A 144 19.34 -15.14 7.54
C ASP A 144 19.04 -13.64 7.66
N VAL A 145 18.91 -12.95 6.53
CA VAL A 145 18.60 -11.51 6.52
C VAL A 145 17.10 -11.26 6.38
N LEU A 146 16.55 -10.48 7.31
CA LEU A 146 15.14 -10.07 7.28
C LEU A 146 15.01 -8.56 7.43
N ILE A 147 14.06 -7.99 6.69
CA ILE A 147 13.65 -6.60 6.82
C ILE A 147 12.24 -6.58 7.39
N ILE A 148 12.05 -5.85 8.49
CA ILE A 148 10.77 -5.76 9.18
C ILE A 148 10.11 -4.40 9.00
N SER A 149 8.78 -4.40 8.94
CA SER A 149 8.02 -3.15 8.92
C SER A 149 8.21 -2.36 10.23
N GLU A 150 8.12 -1.03 10.15
CA GLU A 150 8.17 -0.15 11.32
C GLU A 150 7.13 -0.57 12.39
N ARG A 151 5.93 -0.97 11.97
CA ARG A 151 4.87 -1.45 12.86
C ARG A 151 5.31 -2.69 13.64
N LEU A 152 5.91 -3.67 12.97
CA LEU A 152 6.41 -4.88 13.64
C LEU A 152 7.56 -4.54 14.59
N TRP A 153 8.46 -3.65 14.16
CA TRP A 153 9.57 -3.16 14.97
C TRP A 153 9.08 -2.52 16.27
N LYS A 154 8.20 -1.52 16.19
CA LYS A 154 7.62 -0.83 17.36
C LYS A 154 6.85 -1.79 18.28
N ASN A 155 6.01 -2.65 17.72
CA ASN A 155 5.13 -3.52 18.51
C ASN A 155 5.86 -4.68 19.19
N ARG A 156 6.99 -5.15 18.65
CA ARG A 156 7.69 -6.34 19.18
C ARG A 156 9.05 -6.04 19.80
N PHE A 157 9.75 -5.04 19.30
CA PHE A 157 11.11 -4.73 19.72
C PHE A 157 11.19 -3.43 20.55
N ASN A 158 10.04 -2.81 20.83
CA ASN A 158 9.86 -1.75 21.83
C ASN A 158 10.91 -0.63 21.74
N SER A 159 11.21 -0.19 20.51
CA SER A 159 12.15 0.89 20.18
C SER A 159 11.45 2.03 19.47
#